data_AF-A0A2K0U2W0-F1
#
_entry.id   AF-A0A2K0U2W0-F1
#
_cell.length_a   1.000
_cell.length_b   1.000
_cell.length_c   1.000
_cell.angle_alpha   90.00
_cell.angle_beta   90.00
_cell.angle_gamma   90.00
#
_symmetry.space_group_name_H-M   'P 1'
#
loop_
_entity.id
_entity.type
_entity.pdbx_description
1 polymer ?
#
loop_
_entity_poly.entity_id
_entity_poly.type
_entity_poly.pdbx_seq_one_letter_code
_entity_poly.pdbx_strand_id
1 'polypeptide(L)'
;MSFSDTGAKIIVTRSKPSDFPSFLRQKLQSSVQSVERHTLNTESTVRERCPNCGREEVKYTTVQLRSADEGSTVIYNCECGFSWHENN
;
A
#
# COMPACT_ATOMS: atom_id res chain seq x y z
N MET A 1 -60.83 -1.87 13.06
CA MET A 1 -60.31 -2.07 11.69
C MET A 1 -59.01 -1.30 11.59
N SER A 2 -57.88 -2.00 11.54
CA SER A 2 -56.55 -1.40 11.52
C SER A 2 -56.14 -1.21 10.06
N PHE A 3 -56.04 0.04 9.61
CA PHE A 3 -55.44 0.37 8.32
C PHE A 3 -53.93 0.58 8.53
N SER A 4 -53.12 -0.33 7.99
CA SER A 4 -51.67 -0.21 8.02
C SER A 4 -51.25 0.82 6.96
N ASP A 5 -50.85 2.01 7.41
CA ASP A 5 -50.24 3.03 6.56
C ASP A 5 -48.91 2.49 6.00
N THR A 6 -48.87 2.24 4.70
CA THR A 6 -47.63 1.91 3.99
C THR A 6 -46.93 3.22 3.65
N GLY A 7 -46.35 3.88 4.67
CA GLY A 7 -45.68 5.17 4.56
C GLY A 7 -44.32 5.07 3.88
N ALA A 8 -44.30 5.41 2.59
CA ALA A 8 -43.16 5.85 1.75
C ALA A 8 -41.84 5.04 1.81
N LYS A 9 -41.72 4.03 0.95
CA LYS A 9 -40.43 3.44 0.58
C LYS A 9 -39.62 4.45 -0.25
N ILE A 10 -38.52 4.97 0.29
CA ILE A 10 -37.60 5.86 -0.43
C ILE A 10 -36.83 5.01 -1.45
N ILE A 11 -37.12 5.19 -2.74
CA ILE A 11 -36.39 4.53 -3.83
C ILE A 11 -35.20 5.44 -4.18
N VAL A 12 -34.01 5.07 -3.71
CA VAL A 12 -32.78 5.78 -4.06
C VAL A 12 -32.19 5.16 -5.32
N THR A 13 -32.36 5.84 -6.45
CA THR A 13 -31.67 5.48 -7.70
C THR A 13 -30.26 6.02 -7.66
N ARG A 14 -29.26 5.13 -7.65
CA ARG A 14 -27.85 5.49 -7.81
C ARG A 14 -27.38 5.06 -9.19
N SER A 15 -26.88 6.01 -9.96
CA SER A 15 -26.17 5.75 -11.20
C SER A 15 -24.77 5.22 -10.89
N LYS A 16 -24.32 4.25 -11.68
CA LYS A 16 -22.96 3.73 -11.59
C LYS A 16 -22.01 4.75 -12.23
N PRO A 17 -20.75 4.85 -11.78
CA PRO A 17 -19.77 5.71 -12.42
C PRO A 17 -19.54 5.37 -13.90
N SER A 18 -19.88 4.15 -14.32
CA SER A 18 -19.90 3.69 -15.72
C SER A 18 -21.07 4.22 -16.56
N ASP A 19 -22.16 4.72 -15.95
CA ASP A 19 -23.31 5.31 -16.66
C ASP A 19 -23.01 6.73 -17.19
N PHE A 20 -21.85 7.29 -16.83
CA PHE A 20 -21.39 8.59 -17.32
C PHE A 20 -20.04 8.49 -18.03
N PRO A 21 -19.96 7.84 -19.20
CA PRO A 21 -18.76 7.81 -20.02
C PRO A 21 -18.57 9.20 -20.66
N SER A 22 -17.83 10.09 -20.00
CA SER A 22 -17.36 11.32 -20.64
C SER A 22 -15.99 11.11 -21.26
N PHE A 23 -15.77 11.70 -22.43
CA PHE A 23 -14.49 11.60 -23.16
C PHE A 23 -13.29 12.01 -22.29
N LEU A 24 -13.45 13.06 -21.47
CA LEU A 24 -12.44 13.53 -20.52
C LEU A 24 -12.13 12.51 -19.40
N ARG A 25 -13.16 11.86 -18.82
CA ARG A 25 -12.95 10.84 -17.77
C ARG A 25 -12.32 9.58 -18.33
N GLN A 26 -12.72 9.16 -19.52
CA GLN A 26 -12.14 8.02 -20.21
C GLN A 26 -10.66 8.25 -20.53
N LYS A 27 -10.31 9.47 -20.95
CA LYS A 27 -8.91 9.86 -21.19
C LYS A 27 -8.06 9.85 -19.91
N LEU A 28 -8.59 10.36 -18.79
CA LEU A 28 -7.93 10.27 -17.48
C LEU A 28 -7.74 8.82 -17.03
N GLN A 29 -8.73 7.95 -17.24
CA GLN A 29 -8.65 6.54 -16.87
C GLN A 29 -7.67 5.75 -17.75
N SER A 30 -7.51 6.12 -19.03
CA SER A 30 -6.55 5.47 -19.92
C SER A 30 -5.08 5.77 -19.60
N SER A 31 -4.80 6.93 -19.00
CA SER A 31 -3.43 7.38 -18.73
C SER A 31 -2.96 7.15 -17.30
N VAL A 32 -3.88 6.83 -16.39
CA VAL A 32 -3.53 6.53 -15.00
C VAL A 32 -3.29 5.04 -14.88
N GLN A 33 -2.02 4.65 -15.04
CA GLN A 33 -1.57 3.33 -14.62
C GLN A 33 -1.76 3.28 -13.10
N SER A 34 -2.75 2.51 -12.63
CA SER A 34 -2.96 2.30 -11.20
C SER A 34 -1.78 1.50 -10.67
N VAL A 35 -0.71 2.19 -10.28
CA VAL A 35 0.43 1.57 -9.63
C VAL A 35 -0.06 1.04 -8.29
N GLU A 36 -0.28 -0.25 -8.21
CA GLU A 36 -0.60 -0.91 -6.95
C GLU A 36 0.62 -0.78 -6.04
N ARG A 37 0.51 0.05 -5.00
CA ARG A 37 1.60 0.28 -4.03
C ARG A 37 2.14 -1.01 -3.37
N HIS A 38 1.44 -2.13 -3.50
CA HIS A 38 1.81 -3.43 -2.93
C HIS A 38 2.84 -4.20 -3.76
N THR A 39 3.20 -3.76 -4.97
CA THR A 39 4.17 -4.48 -5.83
C THR A 39 5.56 -3.82 -5.88
N LEU A 40 5.82 -2.80 -5.06
CA LEU A 40 7.17 -2.26 -4.92
C LEU A 40 7.93 -3.12 -3.91
N ASN A 41 8.53 -4.20 -4.40
CA ASN A 41 9.47 -4.98 -3.62
C ASN A 41 10.76 -4.15 -3.44
N THR A 42 10.81 -3.36 -2.38
CA THR A 42 12.01 -2.61 -1.95
C THR A 42 12.88 -3.46 -1.01
N GLU A 43 12.53 -4.74 -0.81
CA GLU A 43 13.30 -5.67 0.00
C GLU A 43 14.38 -6.34 -0.85
N SER A 44 15.63 -6.01 -0.56
CA SER A 44 16.81 -6.64 -1.14
C SER A 44 17.51 -7.52 -0.13
N THR A 45 18.21 -8.55 -0.58
CA THR A 45 18.89 -9.49 0.31
C THR A 45 20.37 -9.13 0.48
N VAL A 46 20.88 -9.16 1.71
CA VAL A 46 22.28 -8.87 2.05
C VAL A 46 22.89 -9.96 2.93
N ARG A 47 24.20 -10.14 2.82
CA ARG A 47 24.98 -11.10 3.62
C ARG A 47 25.40 -10.50 4.97
N GLU A 48 24.44 -10.35 5.87
CA GLU A 48 24.66 -9.87 7.24
C GLU A 48 24.21 -10.93 8.24
N ARG A 49 25.00 -11.16 9.31
CA ARG A 49 24.71 -12.23 10.28
C ARG A 49 23.65 -11.76 11.28
N CYS A 50 22.51 -12.46 11.33
CA CYS A 50 21.48 -12.19 12.31
C CYS A 50 21.98 -12.48 13.75
N PRO A 51 21.91 -11.52 14.68
CA PRO A 51 22.39 -11.71 16.06
C PRO A 51 21.52 -12.67 16.88
N ASN A 52 20.29 -12.97 16.44
CA ASN A 52 19.36 -13.85 17.15
C ASN A 52 19.52 -15.32 16.71
N CYS A 53 19.45 -15.60 15.40
CA CYS A 53 19.44 -16.98 14.89
C CYS A 53 20.74 -17.42 14.20
N GLY A 54 21.69 -16.49 13.96
CA GLY A 54 22.98 -16.79 13.32
C GLY A 54 22.94 -16.99 11.80
N ARG A 55 21.80 -16.74 11.14
CA ARG A 55 21.69 -16.81 9.67
C ARG A 55 22.56 -15.73 9.02
N GLU A 56 23.26 -16.07 7.95
CA GLU A 56 24.22 -15.19 7.25
C GLU A 56 23.58 -14.30 6.17
N GLU A 57 22.29 -14.48 5.91
CA GLU A 57 21.55 -13.76 4.87
C GLU A 57 20.24 -13.22 5.44
N VAL A 58 20.03 -11.90 5.27
CA VAL A 58 18.85 -11.18 5.75
C VAL A 58 18.35 -10.22 4.69
N LYS A 59 17.06 -9.87 4.74
CA LYS A 59 16.48 -8.86 3.86
C LYS A 59 16.73 -7.48 4.46
N TYR A 60 16.91 -6.48 3.64
CA TYR A 60 17.01 -5.10 4.06
C TYR A 60 16.16 -4.19 3.18
N THR A 61 15.72 -3.09 3.77
CA THR A 61 14.97 -2.03 3.10
C THR A 61 15.56 -0.70 3.49
N THR A 62 15.85 0.14 2.50
CA THR A 62 16.32 1.50 2.72
C THR A 62 15.14 2.45 2.77
N VAL A 63 15.05 3.25 3.82
CA VAL A 63 13.99 4.24 4.01
C VAL A 63 14.61 5.60 4.28
N GLN A 64 14.20 6.60 3.50
CA GLN A 64 14.56 8.00 3.72
C GLN A 64 13.62 8.59 4.76
N LEU A 65 14.05 8.61 6.02
CA LEU A 65 13.26 9.17 7.14
C LEU A 65 13.62 10.62 7.46
N ARG A 66 14.76 11.13 6.98
CA ARG A 66 15.28 12.48 7.23
C ARG A 66 15.49 13.25 5.93
N SER A 67 15.86 14.52 6.04
CA SER A 67 16.22 15.38 4.91
C SER A 67 17.32 14.73 4.06
N ALA A 68 17.43 15.13 2.80
CA ALA A 68 18.33 14.50 1.82
C ALA A 68 19.81 14.42 2.26
N ASP A 69 20.24 15.28 3.18
CA ASP A 69 21.61 15.41 3.65
C ASP A 69 22.04 14.41 4.75
N GLU A 70 21.13 13.63 5.33
CA GLU A 70 21.43 12.78 6.51
C GLU A 70 21.52 11.27 6.22
N GLY A 71 21.57 10.87 4.95
CA GLY A 71 21.69 9.46 4.57
C GLY A 71 20.39 8.65 4.72
N SER A 72 20.39 7.43 4.18
CA SER A 72 19.26 6.51 4.27
C SER A 72 19.33 5.65 5.52
N THR A 73 18.19 5.44 6.19
CA THR A 73 18.10 4.44 7.26
C THR A 73 17.94 3.06 6.65
N VAL A 74 18.80 2.12 7.03
CA VAL A 74 18.72 0.72 6.60
C VAL A 74 17.96 -0.07 7.66
N ILE A 75 16.87 -0.71 7.28
CA ILE A 75 16.10 -1.61 8.13
C ILE A 75 16.39 -3.03 7.68
N TYR A 76 16.95 -3.86 8.57
CA TYR A 76 17.19 -5.27 8.33
C TYR A 76 16.05 -6.09 8.91
N ASN A 77 15.64 -7.12 8.17
CA ASN A 77 14.58 -8.04 8.51
C ASN A 77 15.06 -9.48 8.28
N CYS A 78 15.19 -10.24 9.36
CA CYS A 78 15.55 -11.65 9.28
C CYS A 78 14.30 -12.53 9.19
N GLU A 79 14.40 -13.65 8.46
CA GLU A 79 13.31 -14.64 8.35
C GLU A 79 12.93 -15.29 9.69
N CYS A 80 13.75 -15.16 10.73
CA CYS A 80 13.39 -15.61 12.08
C CYS A 80 12.39 -14.67 12.80
N GLY A 81 12.05 -13.53 12.21
CA GLY A 81 11.17 -12.52 12.79
C GLY A 81 11.88 -11.44 13.62
N PHE A 82 13.22 -11.42 13.62
CA PHE A 82 14.01 -10.35 14.23
C PHE A 82 14.32 -9.25 13.22
N SER A 83 14.00 -8.00 13.57
CA SER A 83 14.25 -6.82 12.77
C SER A 83 15.06 -5.78 13.54
N TRP A 84 16.04 -5.15 12.91
CA TRP A 84 16.85 -4.07 13.50
C TRP A 84 17.14 -3.00 12.45
N HIS A 85 17.62 -1.82 12.88
CA HIS A 85 17.92 -0.72 11.98
C HIS A 85 19.32 -0.16 12.26
N GLU A 86 19.99 0.29 11.21
CA GLU A 86 21.25 1.03 11.29
C GLU A 86 21.06 2.40 10.64
N ASN A 87 21.57 3.45 11.29
CA ASN A 87 21.73 4.76 10.66
C ASN A 87 23.12 4.75 10.00
N ASN A 88 23.15 4.91 8.67
CA ASN A 88 24.38 5.24 7.97
C ASN A 88 24.66 6.73 8.07
#